data_AF-A0A6G2DBY7-F1
#
_entry.id   AF-A0A6G2DBY7-F1
#
_cell.length_a   1.000
_cell.length_b   1.000
_cell.length_c   1.000
_cell.angle_alpha   90.00
_cell.angle_beta   90.00
_cell.angle_gamma   90.00
#
_symmetry.space_group_name_H-M   'P 1'
#
loop_
_entity.id
_entity.type
_entity.pdbx_description
1 polymer ?
#
loop_
_entity_poly.entity_id
_entity_poly.type
_entity_poly.pdbx_seq_one_letter_code
_entity_poly.pdbx_strand_id
1 'polypeptide(L)'
;YQPLALNNHIGNGSSWGLDGINSGVSILQPYSASEGNRWFEGTSHAIYQNIDYIDSVNPEYVLILSGDHIYKMDYDDMLQSHKDNNASLTVAVLDVPLKEASRFGIMNTDANNRIVEFEEKPAQPKSTKASMGIYIFDWQRLRNMLVAAEKSKVGMSDFGKNVIPNYLESGESVYAYEFSGYWKDVGTIESLWEANMEYISPENALDSRNRQWKIYSRNLISPPNFLGANAHVEDSLVVD
;
A
#
# COMPACT_ATOMS: atom_id res chain seq x y z
N TYR A 1 -2.91 -6.63 16.50
CA TYR A 1 -3.87 -5.77 15.79
C TYR A 1 -4.77 -5.06 16.81
N GLN A 2 -4.76 -3.71 16.84
CA GLN A 2 -5.55 -2.89 17.78
C GLN A 2 -6.53 -1.98 17.01
N PRO A 3 -7.68 -2.50 16.55
CA PRO A 3 -8.57 -1.77 15.64
C PRO A 3 -9.13 -0.50 16.26
N LEU A 4 -9.43 -0.49 17.57
CA LEU A 4 -9.93 0.71 18.25
C LEU A 4 -8.90 1.85 18.26
N ALA A 5 -7.62 1.53 18.50
CA ALA A 5 -6.56 2.53 18.49
C ALA A 5 -6.37 3.12 17.09
N LEU A 6 -6.39 2.27 16.06
CA LEU A 6 -6.30 2.69 14.66
C LEU A 6 -7.50 3.56 14.26
N ASN A 7 -8.73 3.14 14.59
CA ASN A 7 -9.93 3.91 14.32
C ASN A 7 -9.91 5.28 15.00
N ASN A 8 -9.46 5.33 16.26
CA ASN A 8 -9.32 6.58 16.98
C ASN A 8 -8.25 7.48 16.36
N HIS A 9 -7.15 6.91 15.87
CA HIS A 9 -6.10 7.66 15.19
C HIS A 9 -6.61 8.29 13.89
N ILE A 10 -7.26 7.50 13.04
CA ILE A 10 -7.84 7.93 11.76
C ILE A 10 -9.01 8.92 11.96
N GLY A 11 -9.89 8.65 12.93
CA GLY A 11 -11.05 9.48 13.22
C GLY A 11 -11.93 9.72 11.98
N ASN A 12 -12.24 10.98 11.71
CA ASN A 12 -12.98 11.42 10.53
C ASN A 12 -12.07 11.89 9.38
N GLY A 13 -10.75 11.69 9.47
CA GLY A 13 -9.81 12.13 8.44
C GLY A 13 -9.35 13.59 8.52
N SER A 14 -9.89 14.40 9.44
CA SER A 14 -9.55 15.84 9.56
C SER A 14 -8.06 16.12 9.77
N SER A 15 -7.33 15.24 10.47
CA SER A 15 -5.87 15.38 10.66
C SER A 15 -5.07 15.28 9.34
N TRP A 16 -5.68 14.75 8.28
CA TRP A 16 -5.13 14.65 6.93
C TRP A 16 -5.84 15.58 5.93
N GLY A 17 -6.73 16.47 6.40
CA GLY A 17 -7.50 17.37 5.54
C GLY A 17 -8.56 16.67 4.68
N LEU A 18 -9.00 15.48 5.09
CA LEU A 18 -9.95 14.64 4.33
C LEU A 18 -11.41 14.84 4.78
N ASP A 19 -11.73 15.99 5.37
CA ASP A 19 -13.07 16.39 5.84
C ASP A 19 -13.72 17.48 4.96
N GLY A 20 -13.20 17.67 3.75
CA GLY A 20 -13.67 18.65 2.77
C GLY A 20 -14.75 18.15 1.80
N ILE A 21 -15.13 19.00 0.83
CA ILE A 21 -16.05 18.65 -0.25
C ILE A 21 -15.35 17.70 -1.22
N ASN A 22 -16.00 16.59 -1.61
CA ASN A 22 -15.43 15.53 -2.45
C ASN A 22 -14.14 14.90 -1.88
N SER A 23 -13.96 14.99 -0.56
CA SER A 23 -12.90 14.33 0.18
C SER A 23 -13.51 13.60 1.37
N GLY A 24 -12.94 12.48 1.77
CA GLY A 24 -13.52 11.66 2.81
C GLY A 24 -12.60 10.54 3.26
N VAL A 25 -12.86 10.07 4.47
CA VAL A 25 -12.30 8.83 5.00
C VAL A 25 -13.44 7.95 5.48
N SER A 26 -13.37 6.66 5.16
CA SER A 26 -14.29 5.66 5.67
C SER A 26 -13.51 4.45 6.15
N ILE A 27 -13.88 3.96 7.34
CA ILE A 27 -13.28 2.77 7.93
C ILE A 27 -14.26 1.62 7.71
N LEU A 28 -13.91 0.72 6.80
CA LEU A 28 -14.73 -0.41 6.40
C LEU A 28 -14.31 -1.65 7.19
N GLN A 29 -14.88 -1.81 8.38
CA GLN A 29 -14.60 -2.97 9.22
C GLN A 29 -15.40 -4.19 8.77
N PRO A 30 -14.89 -5.42 8.97
CA PRO A 30 -15.70 -6.61 8.84
C PRO A 30 -16.91 -6.51 9.79
N TYR A 31 -18.11 -6.72 9.27
CA TYR A 31 -19.34 -6.74 10.08
C TYR A 31 -19.95 -8.14 10.10
N SER A 32 -20.49 -8.51 11.26
CA SER A 32 -21.31 -9.71 11.42
C SER A 32 -22.69 -9.42 10.85
N ALA A 33 -23.02 -10.01 9.70
CA ALA A 33 -24.39 -10.00 9.18
C ALA A 33 -25.24 -11.05 9.94
N SER A 34 -26.56 -10.96 9.82
CA SER A 34 -27.49 -11.97 10.38
C SER A 34 -27.22 -13.40 9.87
N GLU A 35 -26.50 -13.54 8.76
CA GLU A 35 -26.09 -14.82 8.16
C GLU A 35 -24.73 -15.34 8.65
N GLY A 36 -24.04 -14.63 9.55
CA GLY A 36 -22.77 -15.06 10.15
C GLY A 36 -21.67 -13.99 10.16
N ASN A 37 -20.53 -14.35 10.79
CA ASN A 37 -19.33 -13.52 10.81
C ASN A 37 -18.66 -13.49 9.44
N ARG A 38 -18.69 -12.36 8.75
CA ARG A 38 -17.97 -12.15 7.48
C ARG A 38 -16.59 -11.54 7.74
N TRP A 39 -15.68 -12.33 8.29
CA TRP A 39 -14.27 -11.92 8.34
C TRP A 39 -13.69 -11.86 6.93
N PHE A 40 -12.75 -10.95 6.68
CA PHE A 40 -12.06 -10.94 5.40
C PHE A 40 -11.14 -12.17 5.29
N GLU A 41 -11.39 -13.03 4.30
CA GLU A 41 -10.56 -14.19 3.98
C GLU A 41 -9.18 -13.82 3.42
N GLY A 42 -9.03 -12.58 2.94
CA GLY A 42 -7.76 -12.03 2.47
C GLY A 42 -7.91 -10.61 1.90
N THR A 43 -6.84 -10.12 1.28
CA THR A 43 -6.70 -8.73 0.81
C THR A 43 -7.70 -8.34 -0.28
N SER A 44 -7.91 -9.18 -1.31
CA SER A 44 -8.90 -8.89 -2.36
C SER A 44 -10.33 -9.20 -1.93
N HIS A 45 -10.52 -10.13 -0.98
CA HIS A 45 -11.84 -10.38 -0.40
C HIS A 45 -12.36 -9.17 0.40
N ALA A 46 -11.46 -8.41 1.04
CA ALA A 46 -11.82 -7.14 1.68
C ALA A 46 -12.41 -6.13 0.69
N ILE A 47 -11.89 -6.09 -0.54
CA ILE A 47 -12.44 -5.24 -1.61
C ILE A 47 -13.79 -5.80 -2.09
N TYR A 48 -13.89 -7.11 -2.30
CA TYR A 48 -15.14 -7.76 -2.71
C TYR A 48 -16.31 -7.46 -1.76
N GLN A 49 -16.10 -7.64 -0.45
CA GLN A 49 -17.14 -7.39 0.57
C GLN A 49 -17.60 -5.93 0.61
N ASN A 50 -16.83 -5.01 0.05
CA ASN A 50 -17.09 -3.56 0.05
C ASN A 50 -17.38 -3.00 -1.35
N ILE A 51 -17.70 -3.85 -2.35
CA ILE A 51 -18.05 -3.40 -3.71
C ILE A 51 -19.17 -2.37 -3.70
N ASP A 52 -20.23 -2.56 -2.91
CA ASP A 52 -21.37 -1.64 -2.86
C ASP A 52 -20.95 -0.22 -2.42
N TYR A 53 -20.00 -0.13 -1.49
CA TYR A 53 -19.43 1.16 -1.06
C TYR A 53 -18.64 1.80 -2.19
N ILE A 54 -17.75 1.05 -2.85
CA ILE A 54 -16.91 1.56 -3.94
C ILE A 54 -17.79 1.97 -5.15
N ASP A 55 -18.81 1.17 -5.49
CA ASP A 55 -19.80 1.48 -6.53
C ASP A 55 -20.57 2.76 -6.22
N SER A 56 -20.86 3.06 -4.95
CA SER A 56 -21.53 4.31 -4.56
C SER A 56 -20.69 5.57 -4.82
N VAL A 57 -19.36 5.43 -4.83
CA VAL A 57 -18.41 6.49 -5.20
C VAL A 57 -18.24 6.56 -6.73
N ASN A 58 -18.51 5.46 -7.44
CA ASN A 58 -18.38 5.30 -8.88
C ASN A 58 -17.02 5.77 -9.44
N PRO A 59 -15.88 5.23 -8.94
CA PRO A 59 -14.57 5.61 -9.43
C PRO A 59 -14.28 4.96 -10.80
N GLU A 60 -13.47 5.66 -11.61
CA GLU A 60 -12.87 5.07 -12.82
C GLU A 60 -11.71 4.14 -12.45
N TYR A 61 -10.83 4.60 -11.55
CA TYR A 61 -9.66 3.85 -11.07
C TYR A 61 -9.70 3.66 -9.57
N VAL A 62 -9.18 2.53 -9.09
CA VAL A 62 -8.97 2.27 -7.67
C VAL A 62 -7.49 2.08 -7.40
N LEU A 63 -6.95 2.91 -6.51
CA LEU A 63 -5.61 2.78 -5.94
C LEU A 63 -5.69 1.93 -4.67
N ILE A 64 -5.01 0.80 -4.66
CA ILE A 64 -4.86 -0.09 -3.51
C ILE A 64 -3.47 0.09 -2.92
N LEU A 65 -3.40 0.36 -1.62
CA LEU A 65 -2.15 0.62 -0.90
C LEU A 65 -2.01 -0.34 0.28
N SER A 66 -0.79 -0.82 0.53
CA SER A 66 -0.45 -1.41 1.83
C SER A 66 -0.29 -0.33 2.88
N GLY A 67 -0.94 -0.48 4.03
CA GLY A 67 -0.98 0.51 5.11
C GLY A 67 0.19 0.43 6.11
N ASP A 68 1.19 -0.41 5.85
CA ASP A 68 2.28 -0.77 6.76
C ASP A 68 3.68 -0.50 6.21
N HIS A 69 3.79 0.20 5.08
CA HIS A 69 5.07 0.62 4.50
C HIS A 69 5.37 2.10 4.79
N ILE A 70 6.66 2.46 4.86
CA ILE A 70 7.14 3.84 5.02
C ILE A 70 7.79 4.30 3.72
N TYR A 71 7.18 5.28 3.03
CA TYR A 71 7.69 5.84 1.76
C TYR A 71 7.01 7.17 1.43
N LYS A 72 7.50 7.84 0.38
CA LYS A 72 6.86 9.00 -0.26
C LYS A 72 6.79 8.73 -1.75
N MET A 73 5.59 8.74 -2.33
CA MET A 73 5.36 8.47 -3.75
C MET A 73 4.23 9.34 -4.26
N ASP A 74 4.45 9.96 -5.42
CA ASP A 74 3.39 10.62 -6.18
C ASP A 74 2.64 9.59 -7.03
N TYR A 75 1.37 9.41 -6.70
CA TYR A 75 0.52 8.46 -7.41
C TYR A 75 -0.03 9.03 -8.73
N ASP A 76 0.04 10.35 -8.94
CA ASP A 76 -0.37 10.94 -10.21
C ASP A 76 0.53 10.47 -11.35
N ASP A 77 1.84 10.37 -11.12
CA ASP A 77 2.79 9.82 -12.11
C ASP A 77 2.50 8.35 -12.43
N MET A 78 2.20 7.54 -11.40
CA MET A 78 1.82 6.14 -11.57
C MET A 78 0.49 6.01 -12.32
N LEU A 79 -0.49 6.87 -12.03
CA LEU A 79 -1.77 6.91 -12.71
C LEU A 79 -1.63 7.38 -14.16
N GLN A 80 -0.74 8.33 -14.45
CA GLN A 80 -0.47 8.75 -15.81
C GLN A 80 0.16 7.60 -16.62
N SER A 81 1.14 6.90 -16.06
CA SER A 81 1.70 5.69 -16.66
C SER A 81 0.64 4.60 -16.88
N HIS A 82 -0.31 4.43 -15.96
CA HIS A 82 -1.42 3.49 -16.11
C HIS A 82 -2.29 3.85 -17.32
N LYS A 83 -2.62 5.13 -17.48
CA LYS A 83 -3.42 5.65 -18.61
C LYS A 83 -2.69 5.56 -19.94
N ASP A 84 -1.42 5.97 -19.98
CA ASP A 84 -0.62 5.99 -21.21
C ASP A 84 -0.44 4.59 -21.81
N ASN A 85 -0.36 3.56 -20.95
CA ASN A 85 -0.26 2.18 -21.37
C ASN A 85 -1.62 1.50 -21.60
N ASN A 86 -2.73 2.21 -21.40
CA ASN A 86 -4.09 1.67 -21.36
C ASN A 86 -4.13 0.38 -20.52
N ALA A 87 -3.49 0.44 -19.35
CA ALA A 87 -3.33 -0.68 -18.45
C ALA A 87 -4.66 -0.97 -17.75
N SER A 88 -4.95 -2.25 -17.53
CA SER A 88 -6.05 -2.68 -16.66
C SER A 88 -5.56 -2.82 -15.20
N LEU A 89 -4.26 -3.04 -15.03
CA LEU A 89 -3.56 -3.12 -13.76
C LEU A 89 -2.15 -2.53 -13.92
N THR A 90 -1.79 -1.61 -13.04
CA THR A 90 -0.39 -1.18 -12.85
C THR A 90 0.08 -1.51 -11.45
N VAL A 91 1.25 -2.13 -11.33
CA VAL A 91 1.85 -2.53 -10.04
C VAL A 91 3.11 -1.71 -9.80
N ALA A 92 3.21 -1.02 -8.66
CA ALA A 92 4.45 -0.36 -8.30
C ALA A 92 5.49 -1.39 -7.87
N VAL A 93 6.70 -1.26 -8.41
CA VAL A 93 7.82 -2.14 -8.13
C VAL A 93 9.03 -1.34 -7.67
N LEU A 94 9.81 -1.95 -6.78
CA LEU A 94 11.11 -1.44 -6.34
C LEU A 94 12.20 -2.37 -6.87
N ASP A 95 13.30 -1.79 -7.36
CA ASP A 95 14.49 -2.56 -7.71
C ASP A 95 15.26 -2.93 -6.44
N VAL A 96 15.28 -4.21 -6.09
CA VAL A 96 15.95 -4.72 -4.89
C VAL A 96 17.13 -5.62 -5.24
N PRO A 97 18.18 -5.68 -4.39
CA PRO A 97 19.26 -6.63 -4.59
C PRO A 97 18.71 -8.06 -4.74
N LEU A 98 19.22 -8.83 -5.72
CA LEU A 98 18.72 -10.18 -6.03
C LEU A 98 18.74 -11.13 -4.81
N LYS A 99 19.66 -10.92 -3.86
CA LYS A 99 19.76 -11.64 -2.59
C LYS A 99 18.57 -11.43 -1.64
N GLU A 100 17.83 -10.33 -1.79
CA GLU A 100 16.68 -9.95 -0.98
C GLU A 100 15.34 -10.21 -1.70
N ALA A 101 15.37 -10.31 -3.04
CA ALA A 101 14.20 -10.50 -3.89
C ALA A 101 13.32 -11.71 -3.52
N SER A 102 13.89 -12.80 -2.99
CA SER A 102 13.13 -14.00 -2.59
C SER A 102 12.11 -13.78 -1.47
N ARG A 103 12.17 -12.63 -0.78
CA ARG A 103 11.22 -12.25 0.28
C ARG A 103 9.95 -11.59 -0.26
N PHE A 104 9.95 -11.17 -1.53
CA PHE A 104 8.90 -10.37 -2.14
C PHE A 104 8.17 -11.12 -3.26
N GLY A 105 7.03 -10.58 -3.68
CA GLY A 105 6.43 -10.94 -4.97
C GLY A 105 7.23 -10.29 -6.10
N ILE A 106 7.77 -11.10 -7.01
CA ILE A 106 8.66 -10.65 -8.07
C ILE A 106 7.91 -10.54 -9.39
N MET A 107 8.08 -9.40 -10.06
CA MET A 107 7.52 -9.10 -11.37
C MET A 107 8.58 -9.33 -12.44
N ASN A 108 8.29 -10.23 -13.37
CA ASN A 108 9.08 -10.40 -14.57
C ASN A 108 8.42 -9.59 -15.69
N THR A 109 9.17 -8.68 -16.28
CA THR A 109 8.67 -7.75 -17.31
C THR A 109 9.36 -7.94 -18.65
N ASP A 110 8.68 -7.54 -19.72
CA ASP A 110 9.33 -7.33 -21.01
C ASP A 110 10.07 -5.97 -21.07
N ALA A 111 10.58 -5.62 -22.25
CA ALA A 111 11.32 -4.37 -22.49
C ALA A 111 10.47 -3.09 -22.37
N ASN A 112 9.13 -3.21 -22.36
CA ASN A 112 8.19 -2.09 -22.22
C ASN A 112 7.54 -2.06 -20.83
N ASN A 113 8.12 -2.76 -19.84
CA ASN A 113 7.57 -2.91 -18.50
C ASN A 113 6.21 -3.60 -18.42
N ARG A 114 5.78 -4.31 -19.48
CA ARG A 114 4.59 -5.18 -19.39
C ARG A 114 4.95 -6.39 -18.53
N ILE A 115 4.14 -6.68 -17.52
CA ILE A 115 4.35 -7.84 -16.66
C ILE A 115 3.93 -9.09 -17.43
N VAL A 116 4.84 -10.04 -17.56
CA VAL A 116 4.62 -11.31 -18.28
C VAL A 116 4.47 -12.48 -17.33
N GLU A 117 5.04 -12.39 -16.13
CA GLU A 117 5.00 -13.44 -15.12
C GLU A 117 5.13 -12.80 -13.73
N PHE A 118 4.41 -13.38 -12.77
CA PHE A 118 4.48 -13.01 -11.35
C PHE A 118 4.85 -14.24 -10.52
N GLU A 119 5.85 -14.09 -9.66
CA GLU A 119 6.30 -15.15 -8.75
C GLU A 119 6.20 -14.67 -7.31
N GLU A 120 5.35 -15.28 -6.49
CA GLU A 120 5.23 -14.96 -5.07
C GLU A 120 6.37 -15.63 -4.27
N LYS A 121 7.29 -14.84 -3.73
CA LYS A 121 8.40 -15.27 -2.87
C LYS A 121 9.22 -16.43 -3.47
N PRO A 122 9.75 -16.27 -4.70
CA PRO A 122 10.48 -17.34 -5.36
C PRO A 122 11.79 -17.65 -4.65
N ALA A 123 12.13 -18.93 -4.52
CA ALA A 123 13.43 -19.34 -3.99
C ALA A 123 14.60 -18.89 -4.89
N GLN A 124 14.35 -18.77 -6.21
CA GLN A 124 15.30 -18.32 -7.22
C GLN A 124 14.66 -17.23 -8.08
N PRO A 125 14.70 -15.95 -7.66
CA PRO A 125 14.10 -14.84 -8.41
C PRO A 125 14.79 -14.65 -9.76
N LYS A 126 14.00 -14.45 -10.83
CA LYS A 126 14.51 -14.16 -12.19
C LYS A 126 14.71 -12.67 -12.44
N SER A 127 14.10 -11.83 -11.61
CA SER A 127 14.06 -10.38 -11.69
C SER A 127 14.29 -9.78 -10.31
N THR A 128 14.69 -8.51 -10.29
CA THR A 128 14.89 -7.70 -9.08
C THR A 128 13.70 -6.77 -8.80
N LYS A 129 12.69 -6.76 -9.67
CA LYS A 129 11.49 -5.91 -9.53
C LYS A 129 10.54 -6.51 -8.49
N ALA A 130 10.67 -6.06 -7.25
CA ALA A 130 9.83 -6.47 -6.14
C ALA A 130 8.55 -5.63 -6.08
N SER A 131 7.39 -6.29 -5.99
CA SER A 131 6.11 -5.65 -5.77
C SER A 131 6.09 -4.92 -4.43
N MET A 132 5.64 -3.66 -4.45
CA MET A 132 5.48 -2.84 -3.24
C MET A 132 4.11 -3.01 -2.58
N GLY A 133 3.24 -3.86 -3.12
CA GLY A 133 1.85 -3.97 -2.64
C GLY A 133 0.99 -2.74 -2.96
N ILE A 134 1.35 -2.01 -4.02
CA ILE A 134 0.68 -0.81 -4.50
C ILE A 134 0.16 -1.08 -5.91
N TYR A 135 -1.14 -0.93 -6.11
CA TYR A 135 -1.81 -1.31 -7.35
C TYR A 135 -2.77 -0.21 -7.81
N ILE A 136 -2.77 0.12 -9.09
CA ILE A 136 -3.87 0.85 -9.73
C ILE A 136 -4.63 -0.11 -10.61
N PHE A 137 -5.93 -0.22 -10.38
CA PHE A 137 -6.85 -1.01 -11.19
C PHE A 137 -7.87 -0.12 -11.89
N ASP A 138 -8.25 -0.52 -13.09
CA ASP A 138 -9.48 -0.08 -13.74
C ASP A 138 -10.68 -0.71 -12.99
N TRP A 139 -11.51 0.12 -12.34
CA TRP A 139 -12.48 -0.36 -11.34
C TRP A 139 -13.45 -1.39 -11.93
N GLN A 140 -13.98 -1.08 -13.12
CA GLN A 140 -14.96 -1.93 -13.78
C GLN A 140 -14.41 -3.34 -14.04
N ARG A 141 -13.12 -3.46 -14.39
CA ARG A 141 -12.46 -4.73 -14.65
C ARG A 141 -12.26 -5.53 -13.36
N LEU A 142 -11.70 -4.90 -12.33
CA LEU A 142 -11.48 -5.53 -11.03
C LEU A 142 -12.81 -6.02 -10.44
N ARG A 143 -13.82 -5.16 -10.44
CA ARG A 143 -15.17 -5.47 -9.95
C ARG A 143 -15.76 -6.68 -10.68
N ASN A 144 -15.73 -6.69 -12.01
CA ASN A 144 -16.29 -7.78 -12.81
C ASN A 144 -15.61 -9.11 -12.51
N MET A 145 -14.28 -9.10 -12.39
CA MET A 145 -13.51 -10.29 -12.05
C MET A 145 -13.86 -10.81 -10.64
N LEU A 146 -13.88 -9.95 -9.62
CA LEU A 146 -14.21 -10.35 -8.24
C LEU A 146 -15.64 -10.93 -8.13
N VAL A 147 -16.62 -10.27 -8.76
CA VAL A 147 -18.03 -10.75 -8.77
C VAL A 147 -18.16 -12.06 -9.53
N ALA A 148 -17.47 -12.23 -10.66
CA ALA A 148 -17.49 -13.47 -11.43
C ALA A 148 -16.85 -14.63 -10.65
N ALA A 149 -15.72 -14.36 -9.98
CA ALA A 149 -15.04 -15.36 -9.15
C ALA A 149 -15.93 -15.86 -8.02
N GLU A 150 -16.60 -14.96 -7.28
CA GLU A 150 -17.51 -15.36 -6.21
C GLU A 150 -18.69 -16.18 -6.74
N LYS A 151 -19.33 -15.74 -7.84
CA LYS A 151 -20.45 -16.48 -8.46
C LYS A 151 -20.05 -17.90 -8.87
N SER A 152 -18.82 -18.07 -9.36
CA SER A 152 -18.26 -19.36 -9.75
C SER A 152 -17.60 -20.12 -8.60
N LYS A 153 -17.62 -19.59 -7.36
CA LYS A 153 -16.94 -20.15 -6.18
C LYS A 153 -15.45 -20.41 -6.38
N VAL A 154 -14.80 -19.55 -7.16
CA VAL A 154 -13.36 -19.56 -7.37
C VAL A 154 -12.72 -18.70 -6.27
N GLY A 155 -11.79 -19.27 -5.52
CA GLY A 155 -11.10 -18.56 -4.43
C GLY A 155 -10.28 -17.39 -4.97
N MET A 156 -10.73 -16.17 -4.66
CA MET A 156 -10.10 -14.92 -5.08
C MET A 156 -9.85 -14.01 -3.86
N SER A 157 -9.21 -14.58 -2.84
CA SER A 157 -9.10 -13.93 -1.54
C SER A 157 -7.86 -13.06 -1.39
N ASP A 158 -6.81 -13.26 -2.19
CA ASP A 158 -5.58 -12.46 -2.13
C ASP A 158 -5.13 -11.87 -3.48
N PHE A 159 -4.60 -10.64 -3.44
CA PHE A 159 -4.12 -9.95 -4.63
C PHE A 159 -2.94 -10.66 -5.30
N GLY A 160 -1.90 -10.99 -4.53
CA GLY A 160 -0.70 -11.63 -5.06
C GLY A 160 -0.98 -13.06 -5.51
N LYS A 161 -1.67 -13.84 -4.67
CA LYS A 161 -1.88 -15.27 -4.95
C LYS A 161 -2.96 -15.56 -5.98
N ASN A 162 -3.93 -14.67 -6.17
CA ASN A 162 -5.11 -14.96 -7.00
C ASN A 162 -5.36 -13.89 -8.06
N VAL A 163 -5.51 -12.61 -7.68
CA VAL A 163 -5.95 -11.56 -8.61
C VAL A 163 -4.92 -11.29 -9.70
N ILE A 164 -3.67 -11.02 -9.34
CA ILE A 164 -2.61 -10.68 -10.31
C ILE A 164 -2.36 -11.85 -11.28
N PRO A 165 -2.21 -13.11 -10.83
CA PRO A 165 -2.14 -14.26 -11.72
C PRO A 165 -3.32 -14.34 -12.68
N ASN A 166 -4.56 -14.12 -12.21
CA ASN A 166 -5.74 -14.21 -13.07
C ASN A 166 -5.79 -13.11 -14.15
N TYR A 167 -5.34 -11.89 -13.84
CA TYR A 167 -5.16 -10.82 -14.83
C TYR A 167 -4.16 -11.25 -15.92
N LEU A 168 -3.02 -11.80 -15.52
CA LEU A 168 -1.99 -12.27 -16.47
C LEU A 168 -2.51 -13.41 -17.35
N GLU A 169 -3.15 -14.43 -16.74
CA GLU A 169 -3.73 -15.58 -17.45
C GLU A 169 -4.84 -15.18 -18.43
N SER A 170 -5.61 -14.14 -18.09
CA SER A 170 -6.70 -13.63 -18.95
C SER A 170 -6.20 -12.71 -20.07
N GLY A 171 -4.89 -12.45 -20.16
CA GLY A 171 -4.30 -11.59 -21.17
C GLY A 171 -4.58 -10.10 -20.96
N GLU A 172 -4.98 -9.70 -19.75
CA GLU A 172 -5.22 -8.30 -19.40
C GLU A 172 -3.92 -7.47 -19.49
N SER A 173 -4.08 -6.16 -19.60
CA SER A 173 -2.96 -5.25 -19.85
C SER A 173 -2.28 -4.85 -18.53
N VAL A 174 -1.32 -5.66 -18.09
CA VAL A 174 -0.65 -5.50 -16.79
C VAL A 174 0.75 -4.89 -16.95
N TYR A 175 1.04 -3.81 -16.21
CA TYR A 175 2.33 -3.10 -16.29
C TYR A 175 2.97 -2.87 -14.93
N ALA A 176 4.30 -2.87 -14.91
CA ALA A 176 5.08 -2.43 -13.76
C ALA A 176 5.34 -0.92 -13.84
N TYR A 177 5.26 -0.24 -12.69
CA TYR A 177 5.71 1.13 -12.51
C TYR A 177 6.91 1.12 -11.58
N GLU A 178 8.07 1.52 -12.07
CA GLU A 178 9.30 1.52 -11.27
C GLU A 178 9.33 2.72 -10.34
N PHE A 179 9.25 2.45 -9.04
CA PHE A 179 9.41 3.46 -8.01
C PHE A 179 10.90 3.66 -7.70
N SER A 180 11.29 4.93 -7.59
CA SER A 180 12.60 5.34 -7.09
C SER A 180 12.42 6.23 -5.86
N GLY A 181 13.00 5.83 -4.74
CA GLY A 181 12.96 6.63 -3.52
C GLY A 181 13.13 5.77 -2.28
N TYR A 182 13.01 6.42 -1.11
CA TYR A 182 13.01 5.71 0.16
C TYR A 182 11.74 4.86 0.28
N TRP A 183 11.94 3.57 0.55
CA TRP A 183 10.87 2.64 0.88
C TRP A 183 11.36 1.64 1.91
N LYS A 184 10.54 1.39 2.94
CA LYS A 184 10.84 0.41 3.98
C LYS A 184 9.56 -0.37 4.33
N ASP A 185 9.65 -1.70 4.27
CA ASP A 185 8.71 -2.62 4.91
C ASP A 185 9.14 -2.81 6.36
N VAL A 186 8.26 -2.43 7.30
CA VAL A 186 8.50 -2.50 8.75
C VAL A 186 7.79 -3.70 9.40
N GLY A 187 7.80 -4.85 8.70
CA GLY A 187 7.20 -6.10 9.17
C GLY A 187 7.96 -6.86 10.27
N THR A 188 9.23 -6.53 10.56
CA THR A 188 10.03 -7.17 11.63
C THR A 188 10.57 -6.15 12.65
N ILE A 189 10.93 -6.63 13.84
CA ILE A 189 11.50 -5.79 14.92
C ILE A 189 12.79 -5.11 14.43
N GLU A 190 13.63 -5.84 13.70
CA GLU A 190 14.88 -5.34 13.13
C GLU A 190 14.59 -4.25 12.11
N SER A 191 13.66 -4.48 11.17
CA SER A 191 13.30 -3.47 10.16
C SER A 191 12.69 -2.21 10.78
N LEU A 192 11.93 -2.35 11.87
CA LEU A 192 11.38 -1.23 12.62
C LEU A 192 12.48 -0.43 13.33
N TRP A 193 13.44 -1.12 13.97
CA TRP A 193 14.59 -0.48 14.60
C TRP A 193 15.44 0.26 13.57
N GLU A 194 15.76 -0.39 12.45
CA GLU A 194 16.51 0.21 11.33
C GLU A 194 15.83 1.47 10.80
N ALA A 195 14.51 1.42 10.55
CA ALA A 195 13.76 2.58 10.07
C ALA A 195 13.86 3.77 11.04
N ASN A 196 13.81 3.52 12.36
CA ASN A 196 13.97 4.57 13.36
C ASN A 196 15.40 5.12 13.40
N MET A 197 16.42 4.28 13.27
CA MET A 197 17.82 4.71 13.23
C MET A 197 18.15 5.50 11.95
N GLU A 198 17.63 5.07 10.81
CA GLU A 198 17.72 5.80 9.54
C GLU A 198 17.05 7.18 9.64
N TYR A 199 15.96 7.29 10.39
CA TYR A 199 15.22 8.54 10.57
C TYR A 199 15.98 9.60 11.37
N ILE A 200 16.73 9.17 12.40
CA ILE A 200 17.56 10.08 13.22
C ILE A 200 18.95 10.32 12.61
N SER A 201 19.34 9.53 11.61
CA SER A 201 20.59 9.70 10.88
C SER A 201 20.67 11.10 10.24
N PRO A 202 21.85 11.74 10.22
CA PRO A 202 22.06 13.00 9.49
C PRO A 202 21.71 12.93 7.99
N GLU A 203 21.82 11.74 7.37
CA GLU A 203 21.46 11.53 5.96
C GLU A 203 19.94 11.58 5.74
N ASN A 204 19.16 11.07 6.70
CA ASN A 204 17.70 10.97 6.69
C ASN A 204 17.08 10.85 5.29
N ALA A 205 17.23 9.68 4.67
CA ALA A 205 16.76 9.43 3.29
C ALA A 205 15.25 9.63 3.12
N LEU A 206 14.45 9.49 4.19
CA LEU A 206 13.02 9.78 4.17
C LEU A 206 12.73 11.29 4.06
N ASP A 207 13.63 12.16 4.53
CA ASP A 207 13.51 13.62 4.50
C ASP A 207 12.09 14.11 4.83
N SER A 208 11.61 13.77 6.03
CA SER A 208 10.24 14.11 6.50
C SER A 208 10.04 15.60 6.75
N ARG A 209 11.15 16.36 6.88
CA ARG A 209 11.13 17.82 7.10
C ARG A 209 10.90 18.61 5.81
N ASN A 210 10.91 17.94 4.66
CA ASN A 210 10.61 18.56 3.39
C ASN A 210 9.18 19.12 3.37
N ARG A 211 9.06 20.45 3.36
CA ARG A 211 7.76 21.13 3.37
C ARG A 211 6.98 21.03 2.05
N GLN A 212 7.64 20.61 0.96
CA GLN A 212 6.97 20.33 -0.32
C GLN A 212 6.23 18.99 -0.27
N TRP A 213 6.65 18.05 0.59
CA TRP A 213 6.00 16.75 0.78
C TRP A 213 5.71 16.49 2.25
N LYS A 214 4.60 17.05 2.74
CA LYS A 214 4.23 16.96 4.16
C LYS A 214 3.67 15.59 4.51
N ILE A 215 4.17 14.99 5.59
CA ILE A 215 3.57 13.80 6.21
C ILE A 215 2.63 14.27 7.32
N TYR A 216 1.33 14.08 7.11
CA TYR A 216 0.31 14.43 8.10
C TYR A 216 0.11 13.30 9.11
N SER A 217 -0.16 13.67 10.36
CA SER A 217 -0.49 12.73 11.43
C SER A 217 -1.37 13.45 12.46
N ARG A 218 -2.07 12.67 13.29
CA ARG A 218 -2.82 13.23 14.41
C ARG A 218 -1.87 13.88 15.42
N ASN A 219 -1.91 15.21 15.51
CA ASN A 219 -1.10 15.96 16.46
C ASN A 219 -1.74 15.94 17.86
N LEU A 220 -0.96 15.61 18.88
CA LEU A 220 -1.37 15.63 20.28
C LEU A 220 -0.78 16.86 20.95
N ILE A 221 -1.63 17.72 21.51
CA ILE A 221 -1.16 18.88 22.29
C ILE A 221 -0.41 18.34 23.50
N SER A 222 0.91 18.55 23.52
CA SER A 222 1.81 18.07 24.55
C SER A 222 2.63 19.25 25.10
N PRO A 223 3.04 19.21 26.39
CA PRO A 223 3.97 20.18 26.92
C PRO A 223 5.33 20.05 26.23
N PRO A 224 6.14 21.12 26.19
CA PRO A 224 7.48 21.07 25.59
C PRO A 224 8.37 20.08 26.34
N ASN A 225 9.33 19.50 25.61
CA ASN A 225 10.36 18.65 26.21
C ASN A 225 11.23 19.47 27.18
N PHE A 226 11.53 18.92 28.34
CA PHE A 226 12.43 19.52 29.33
C PHE A 226 13.61 18.58 29.61
N LEU A 227 14.83 19.08 29.39
CA LEU A 227 16.08 18.38 29.71
C LEU A 227 16.74 19.06 30.90
N GLY A 228 17.02 18.30 31.95
CA GLY A 228 17.68 18.81 33.16
C GLY A 228 19.18 19.09 32.95
N ALA A 229 19.79 19.82 33.89
CA ALA A 229 21.19 20.27 33.79
C ALA A 229 22.23 19.13 33.64
N ASN A 230 21.90 17.91 34.07
CA ASN A 230 22.77 16.74 34.00
C ASN A 230 22.22 15.66 33.03
N ALA A 231 21.30 16.02 32.12
CA ALA A 231 20.74 15.08 31.16
C ALA A 231 21.78 14.73 30.07
N HIS A 232 21.81 13.46 29.69
CA HIS A 232 22.62 12.97 28.57
C HIS A 232 21.67 12.37 27.53
N VAL A 233 21.75 12.87 26.29
CA VAL A 233 20.86 12.49 25.19
C VAL A 233 21.73 12.18 23.98
N GLU A 234 21.66 10.95 23.51
CA GLU A 234 22.37 10.46 22.33
C GLU A 234 21.37 9.72 21.44
N ASP A 235 21.65 9.68 20.14
CA ASP A 235 20.87 8.94 19.13
C ASP A 235 19.36 9.14 19.27
N SER A 236 18.94 10.39 19.49
CA SER A 236 17.56 10.73 19.80
C SER A 236 17.07 11.88 18.94
N LEU A 237 15.81 11.79 18.50
CA LEU A 237 15.09 12.91 17.92
C LEU A 237 14.17 13.52 18.97
N VAL A 238 14.40 14.79 19.31
CA VAL A 238 13.54 15.57 20.18
C VAL A 238 12.75 16.55 19.31
N VAL A 239 11.44 16.36 19.23
CA VAL A 239 10.51 17.21 18.47
C VAL A 239 9.55 17.95 19.39
N ASP A 240 9.18 19.15 18.99
CA ASP A 240 8.22 20.05 19.64
C ASP A 240 6.76 19.77 19.31
#